data_AF-A0AAW1PZJ4-F1
#
_entry.id   AF-A0AAW1PZJ4-F1
#
_cell.length_a   1.000
_cell.length_b   1.000
_cell.length_c   1.000
_cell.angle_alpha   90.00
_cell.angle_beta   90.00
_cell.angle_gamma   90.00
#
_symmetry.space_group_name_H-M   'P 1'
#
loop_
_entity.id
_entity.type
_entity.pdbx_description
1 polymer ?
#
loop_
_entity_poly.entity_id
_entity_poly.type
_entity_poly.pdbx_seq_one_letter_code
_entity_poly.pdbx_strand_id
1 'polypeptide(L)' 'MHGVLLECDIPTKEYILRLNEDQPASRKFVIEELDDIRLFVSTEFPGGSKVLEWLQRQLTEFHDQNTYQPPRRDA' A
#
# COMPACT_ATOMS: atom_id res chain seq x y z
N MET A 1 17.16 4.01 12.59
CA MET A 1 15.82 4.21 12.01
C MET A 1 15.10 2.88 12.09
N HIS A 2 13.88 2.83 12.63
CA HIS A 2 13.11 1.59 12.73
C HIS A 2 12.02 1.61 11.66
N GLY A 3 11.78 0.48 11.01
CA GLY A 3 10.84 0.35 9.91
C GLY A 3 10.59 -1.12 9.61
N VAL A 4 9.79 -1.36 8.57
CA VAL A 4 9.40 -2.70 8.13
C VAL A 4 9.81 -2.86 6.67
N LEU A 5 10.41 -4.02 6.37
CA LEU A 5 10.63 -4.47 5.01
C LEU A 5 9.32 -5.04 4.48
N LEU A 6 8.82 -4.48 3.39
CA LEU A 6 7.71 -5.02 2.61
C LEU A 6 8.26 -5.66 1.34
N GLU A 7 7.80 -6.88 1.06
CA GLU A 7 8.07 -7.60 -0.19
C GLU A 7 6.73 -7.91 -0.85
N CYS A 8 6.57 -7.53 -2.11
CA CYS A 8 5.32 -7.68 -2.88
C CYS A 8 5.61 -7.69 -4.39
N ASP A 9 4.63 -8.06 -5.21
CA ASP A 9 4.77 -7.96 -6.66
C ASP A 9 4.88 -6.49 -7.15
N ILE A 10 5.38 -6.32 -8.37
CA ILE A 10 5.64 -5.00 -8.97
C ILE A 10 4.35 -4.14 -8.99
N PRO A 11 3.18 -4.62 -9.48
CA PRO A 11 1.96 -3.81 -9.47
C PRO A 11 1.55 -3.34 -8.07
N THR A 12 1.66 -4.21 -7.07
CA THR A 12 1.37 -3.86 -5.68
C THR A 12 2.33 -2.81 -5.15
N LYS A 13 3.63 -2.93 -5.45
CA LYS A 13 4.64 -1.93 -5.10
C LYS A 13 4.28 -0.56 -5.66
N GLU A 14 4.00 -0.49 -6.96
CA GLU A 14 3.63 0.76 -7.64
C GLU A 14 2.37 1.40 -7.04
N TYR A 15 1.37 0.59 -6.68
CA TYR A 15 0.20 1.08 -5.97
C TYR A 15 0.54 1.65 -4.58
N ILE A 16 1.43 1.00 -3.82
CA ILE A 16 1.91 1.51 -2.52
C ILE A 16 2.68 2.82 -2.67
N LEU A 17 3.53 2.93 -3.70
CA LEU A 17 4.23 4.17 -4.01
C LEU A 17 3.25 5.29 -4.33
N ARG A 18 2.23 5.01 -5.15
CA ARG A 18 1.17 5.97 -5.46
C ARG A 18 0.42 6.43 -4.20
N LEU A 19 0.05 5.50 -3.32
CA LEU A 19 -0.57 5.82 -2.03
C LEU A 19 0.32 6.72 -1.17
N ASN A 20 1.64 6.50 -1.19
CA ASN A 20 2.61 7.33 -0.52
C ASN A 20 2.71 8.71 -1.17
N GLU A 21 2.74 8.83 -2.49
CA GLU A 21 2.71 10.09 -3.24
C GLU A 21 1.49 10.96 -2.91
N ASP A 22 0.33 10.33 -2.73
CA ASP A 22 -0.92 11.01 -2.40
C ASP A 22 -0.98 11.49 -0.93
N GLN A 23 -0.08 11.01 -0.05
CA GLN A 23 0.01 11.52 1.32
C GLN A 23 0.66 12.92 1.37
N PRO A 24 0.25 13.78 2.32
CA PRO A 24 0.98 15.01 2.61
C PRO A 24 2.41 14.70 3.09
N ALA A 25 3.33 15.67 2.96
CA ALA A 25 4.73 15.50 3.33
C ALA A 25 4.94 14.97 4.76
N SER A 26 4.10 15.41 5.71
CA SER A 26 4.15 14.94 7.10
C SER A 26 3.78 13.48 7.27
N ARG A 27 3.04 12.89 6.32
CA ARG A 27 2.47 11.54 6.40
C ARG A 27 3.05 10.60 5.34
N LYS A 28 4.15 10.98 4.67
CA LYS A 28 4.92 10.03 3.87
C LYS A 28 5.38 8.89 4.77
N PHE A 29 5.26 7.67 4.28
CA PHE A 29 5.55 6.46 5.04
C PHE A 29 6.55 5.53 4.34
N VAL A 30 6.81 5.72 3.05
CA VAL A 30 7.95 5.06 2.38
C VAL A 30 9.22 5.79 2.78
N ILE A 31 10.16 5.04 3.35
CA ILE A 31 11.48 5.53 3.75
C ILE A 31 12.44 5.41 2.57
N GLU A 32 12.44 4.25 1.93
CA GLU A 32 13.35 3.93 0.83
C GLU A 32 12.74 2.87 -0.09
N GLU A 33 12.98 3.03 -1.39
CA GLU A 33 12.77 1.98 -2.37
C GLU A 33 14.04 1.16 -2.51
N LEU A 34 13.96 -0.14 -2.24
CA LEU A 34 15.15 -0.99 -2.23
C LEU A 34 15.41 -1.61 -3.60
N ASP A 35 14.36 -2.10 -4.26
CA ASP A 35 14.36 -2.60 -5.64
C ASP A 35 12.93 -2.71 -6.19
N ASP A 36 12.73 -3.45 -7.27
CA ASP A 36 11.45 -3.61 -7.97
C ASP A 36 10.36 -4.31 -7.16
N ILE A 37 10.70 -5.05 -6.09
CA ILE A 37 9.73 -5.83 -5.30
C ILE A 37 9.80 -5.54 -3.80
N ARG A 38 10.77 -4.73 -3.35
CA ARG A 38 11.00 -4.44 -1.92
C ARG A 38 10.94 -2.93 -1.61
N LEU A 39 10.23 -2.62 -0.52
CA LEU A 39 10.12 -1.28 0.06
C LEU A 39 10.53 -1.31 1.53
N PHE A 40 11.20 -0.27 2.00
CA PHE A 40 11.38 -0.02 3.42
C PHE A 40 10.42 1.08 3.88
N VAL A 41 9.54 0.77 4.83
CA VAL A 41 8.46 1.67 5.26
C VAL A 41 8.46 1.94 6.77
N SER A 42 7.89 3.06 7.17
CA SER A 42 7.64 3.38 8.58
C SER A 42 6.61 2.43 9.19
N THR A 43 6.76 2.14 10.48
CA THR A 43 5.76 1.38 11.26
C THR A 43 4.52 2.22 11.61
N GLU A 44 4.71 3.53 11.76
CA GLU A 44 3.71 4.45 12.29
C GLU A 44 3.67 5.76 11.49
N PHE A 45 2.47 6.32 11.36
CA PHE A 45 2.27 7.70 10.95
C PHE A 45 2.44 8.65 12.14
N PRO A 46 2.64 9.97 11.90
CA PRO A 46 2.51 10.95 12.98
C PRO A 46 1.17 10.81 13.69
N GLY A 47 1.19 10.81 15.02
CA GLY A 47 0.00 10.58 15.85
C GLY A 47 -0.24 9.11 16.23
N GLY A 48 0.66 8.19 15.87
CA GLY A 48 0.69 6.82 16.42
C GLY A 48 -0.22 5.80 15.72
N SER A 49 -0.84 6.16 14.58
CA SER A 49 -1.58 5.19 13.78
C SER A 49 -0.63 4.29 12.99
N LYS A 50 -0.92 2.98 12.95
CA LYS A 50 -0.05 1.99 12.32
C LYS A 50 -0.17 2.02 10.80
N VAL A 51 0.96 2.14 10.11
CA VAL A 51 1.03 2.19 8.64
C VAL A 51 0.59 0.86 8.04
N LEU A 52 1.02 -0.27 8.62
CA LEU A 52 0.73 -1.60 8.06
C LEU A 52 -0.77 -1.94 8.08
N GLU A 53 -1.47 -1.61 9.17
CA GLU A 53 -2.92 -1.84 9.26
C GLU A 53 -3.68 -1.00 8.23
N TRP A 54 -3.25 0.24 8.03
CA TRP A 54 -3.82 1.11 7.00
C TRP A 54 -3.54 0.61 5.59
N LEU A 55 -2.29 0.20 5.29
CA LEU A 55 -1.90 -0.35 3.99
C LEU A 55 -2.67 -1.62 3.66
N GLN A 56 -2.80 -2.55 4.62
CA GLN A 56 -3.58 -3.78 4.43
C GLN A 56 -5.03 -3.47 4.02
N ARG A 57 -5.66 -2.47 4.66
CA ARG A 57 -7.01 -2.06 4.29
C ARG A 57 -7.08 -1.51 2.86
N GLN A 58 -6.16 -0.63 2.48
CA GLN A 58 -6.13 -0.06 1.12
C GLN A 58 -5.90 -1.13 0.05
N LEU A 59 -5.01 -2.09 0.31
CA LEU A 59 -4.76 -3.20 -0.60
C LEU A 59 -5.99 -4.11 -0.77
N THR A 60 -6.68 -4.44 0.32
CA THR A 60 -7.93 -5.21 0.26
C THR A 60 -8.99 -4.48 -0.56
N GLU A 61 -9.22 -3.19 -0.30
CA GLU A 61 -10.16 -2.36 -1.05
C GLU A 61 -9.80 -2.28 -2.54
N PHE A 62 -8.51 -2.13 -2.85
CA PHE A 62 -8.02 -2.11 -4.22
C PHE A 62 -8.23 -3.46 -4.92
N HIS A 63 -7.95 -4.57 -4.25
CA HIS A 63 -8.17 -5.91 -4.81
C HIS A 63 -9.65 -6.17 -5.08
N ASP A 64 -10.53 -5.81 -4.15
CA ASP A 64 -11.97 -6.01 -4.28
C ASP A 64 -12.56 -5.22 -5.45
N GLN A 65 -12.11 -3.97 -5.65
CA GLN A 65 -12.57 -3.11 -6.74
C GLN A 65 -12.04 -3.54 -8.11
N ASN A 66 -10.87 -4.18 -8.15
CA ASN A 66 -10.22 -4.61 -9.40
C ASN A 66 -10.42 -6.10 -9.70
N THR A 67 -11.19 -6.81 -8.88
CA THR A 67 -11.58 -8.19 -9.16
C THR A 67 -12.75 -8.18 -10.14
N TYR A 68 -12.53 -8.71 -11.34
CA TYR A 68 -13.58 -8.87 -12.33
C TYR A 68 -14.73 -9.73 -11.78
N GLN A 69 -15.93 -9.17 -11.78
CA GLN A 69 -17.15 -9.92 -11.53
C GLN A 69 -17.82 -10.24 -12.88
N PRO A 70 -18.07 -11.52 -13.19
CA PRO A 70 -18.75 -11.87 -14.43
C PRO A 70 -20.15 -11.24 -14.45
N PRO A 71 -20.58 -10.67 -15.58
CA PRO A 71 -21.91 -10.13 -15.71
C PRO A 71 -22.92 -11.23 -15.40
N ARG A 72 -23.88 -10.95 -14.52
CA ARG A 72 -24.99 -11.88 -14.29
C ARG A 72 -25.77 -11.99 -15.60
N ARG A 73 -25.94 -13.22 -16.09
CA ARG A 73 -26.93 -13.48 -17.14
C ARG A 73 -28.28 -13.43 -16.45
N ASP A 74 -28.96 -12.30 -16.60
CA ASP A 74 -30.36 -12.20 -16.23
C ASP A 74 -31.13 -13.19 -17.12
N ALA A 75 -31.82 -14.16 -16.50
CA ALA A 75 -32.58 -15.22 -17.15
C ALA A 75 -34.02 -14.79 -17.41
#